data_AF-A0A975GR51-F1
#
_entry.id   AF-A0A975GR51-F1
#
_cell.length_a   1.000
_cell.length_b   1.000
_cell.length_c   1.000
_cell.angle_alpha   90.00
_cell.angle_beta   90.00
_cell.angle_gamma   90.00
#
_symmetry.space_group_name_H-M   'P 1'
#
loop_
_entity.id
_entity.type
_entity.pdbx_description
1 polymer ?
#
loop_
_entity_poly.entity_id
_entity_poly.type
_entity_poly.pdbx_seq_one_letter_code
_entity_poly.pdbx_strand_id
1 'polypeptide(L)'
;MNQIIGFEIVYAMTEFTELPNNGFFARHETFCPRYGWLKKGFDGVRESDIFDSPDAIEKLGVGKNMVRAIRFWCVAFKIIEPVLGLS
;
A
#
# COMPACT_ATOMS: atom_id res chain seq x y z
N MET A 1 24.45 16.38 -12.40
CA MET A 1 24.40 16.92 -11.03
C MET A 1 23.31 16.17 -10.28
N ASN A 2 23.68 15.03 -9.70
CA ASN A 2 22.84 14.24 -8.81
C ASN A 2 23.03 14.76 -7.40
N GLN A 3 22.09 15.53 -6.85
CA GLN A 3 22.11 15.79 -5.40
C GLN A 3 20.81 16.30 -4.77
N ILE A 4 19.60 15.86 -5.13
CA ILE A 4 18.44 16.10 -4.26
C ILE A 4 17.41 14.96 -4.39
N ILE A 5 17.76 13.78 -3.90
CA ILE A 5 16.79 12.69 -3.62
C ILE A 5 16.97 12.11 -2.21
N GLY A 6 18.10 12.41 -1.54
CA GLY A 6 18.39 11.92 -0.19
C GLY A 6 17.82 12.78 0.95
N PHE A 7 17.48 14.04 0.71
CA PHE A 7 17.08 14.96 1.80
C PHE A 7 15.57 14.89 2.11
N GLU A 8 14.71 14.69 1.11
CA GLU A 8 13.26 14.50 1.33
C GLU A 8 12.94 13.19 2.07
N ILE A 9 13.67 12.11 1.78
CA ILE A 9 13.45 10.81 2.42
C ILE A 9 13.79 10.86 3.92
N VAL A 10 14.86 11.55 4.29
CA VAL A 10 15.27 11.70 5.70
C VAL A 10 14.27 12.55 6.47
N TYR A 11 13.72 13.60 5.87
CA TYR A 11 12.69 14.43 6.50
C TYR A 11 11.37 13.68 6.71
N ALA A 12 10.95 12.87 5.73
CA ALA A 12 9.77 12.01 5.86
C ALA A 12 9.92 10.92 6.95
N MET A 13 11.16 10.51 7.25
CA MET A 13 11.45 9.57 8.34
C MET A 13 11.42 10.22 9.75
N THR A 14 11.48 11.55 9.85
CA THR A 14 11.42 12.26 11.14
C THR A 14 10.02 12.62 11.60
N GLU A 15 9.00 12.55 10.72
CA GLU A 15 7.59 12.80 11.06
C GLU A 15 6.85 11.51 11.49
N PHE A 16 7.54 10.62 12.22
CA PHE A 16 7.01 9.34 12.70
C PHE A 16 6.20 9.45 14.00
N THR A 17 5.37 10.48 14.11
CA THR A 17 4.43 10.61 15.24
C THR A 17 3.02 10.38 14.74
N GLU A 18 2.45 9.25 15.15
CA GLU A 18 1.05 8.83 14.98
C GLU A 18 0.76 7.96 13.74
N LEU A 19 1.06 6.66 13.85
CA LEU A 19 0.29 5.67 13.10
C LEU A 19 -1.18 5.80 13.55
N PRO A 20 -2.16 5.89 12.64
CA PRO A 20 -3.56 5.99 13.04
C PRO A 20 -3.90 4.83 13.97
N ASN A 21 -4.59 5.15 15.06
CA ASN A 21 -4.92 4.28 16.21
C ASN A 21 -5.89 3.11 15.86
N ASN A 22 -5.80 2.58 14.64
CA ASN A 22 -6.60 1.46 14.16
C ASN A 22 -5.65 0.28 13.95
N GLY A 23 -5.68 -0.70 14.86
CA GLY A 23 -4.71 -1.79 14.91
C GLY A 23 -4.46 -2.46 13.55
N PHE A 24 -3.21 -2.45 13.10
CA PHE A 24 -2.77 -3.04 11.82
C PHE A 24 -2.54 -4.56 11.88
N PHE A 25 -3.03 -5.23 12.93
CA PHE A 25 -2.78 -6.65 13.16
C PHE A 25 -3.68 -7.52 12.24
N ALA A 26 -3.12 -8.60 11.69
CA ALA A 26 -3.81 -9.60 10.85
C ALA A 26 -4.46 -9.14 9.52
N ARG A 27 -4.33 -7.87 9.11
CA ARG A 27 -4.88 -7.38 7.80
C ARG A 27 -4.18 -7.99 6.57
N HIS A 28 -3.02 -8.62 6.75
CA HIS A 28 -2.33 -9.38 5.71
C HIS A 28 -2.93 -10.79 5.49
N GLU A 29 -3.93 -11.21 6.29
CA GLU A 29 -4.61 -12.50 6.15
C GLU A 29 -3.63 -13.68 6.05
N THR A 30 -2.53 -13.65 6.83
CA THR A 30 -1.39 -14.61 6.81
C THR A 30 -0.53 -14.64 5.54
N PHE A 31 -0.85 -13.86 4.52
CA PHE A 31 -0.04 -13.79 3.29
C PHE A 31 1.25 -13.00 3.50
N CYS A 32 2.39 -13.61 3.22
CA CYS A 32 3.68 -12.92 3.12
C CYS A 32 3.70 -11.93 1.93
N PRO A 33 4.51 -10.87 1.99
CA PRO A 33 4.66 -9.94 0.88
C PRO A 33 5.32 -10.62 -0.33
N ARG A 34 4.88 -10.26 -1.53
CA ARG A 34 5.42 -10.76 -2.80
C ARG A 34 5.73 -9.59 -3.72
N TYR A 35 6.89 -9.60 -4.38
CA TYR A 35 7.26 -8.52 -5.29
C TYR A 35 6.19 -8.26 -6.37
N GLY A 36 5.68 -9.32 -7.01
CA GLY A 36 4.64 -9.18 -8.04
C GLY A 36 3.35 -8.54 -7.52
N TRP A 37 3.05 -8.68 -6.22
CA TRP A 37 1.90 -8.06 -5.59
C TRP A 37 2.10 -6.56 -5.39
N LEU A 38 3.29 -6.18 -4.91
CA LEU A 38 3.66 -4.77 -4.76
C LEU A 38 3.64 -4.03 -6.10
N LYS A 39 4.18 -4.67 -7.16
CA LYS A 39 4.16 -4.11 -8.52
C LYS A 39 2.74 -3.95 -9.07
N LYS A 40 1.90 -4.99 -8.93
CA LYS A 40 0.48 -4.92 -9.32
C LYS A 40 -0.27 -3.83 -8.58
N GLY A 41 -0.04 -3.69 -7.27
CA GLY A 41 -0.64 -2.63 -6.47
C GLY A 41 -0.21 -1.23 -6.95
N PHE A 42 1.09 -1.03 -7.18
CA PHE A 42 1.64 0.23 -7.69
C PHE A 42 1.09 0.60 -9.07
N ASP A 43 1.09 -0.33 -10.02
CA ASP A 43 0.57 -0.08 -11.37
C ASP A 43 -0.94 0.20 -11.32
N GLY A 44 -1.66 -0.60 -10.53
CA GLY A 44 -3.09 -0.47 -10.36
C GLY A 44 -3.49 0.92 -9.86
N VAL A 45 -2.82 1.46 -8.83
CA VAL A 45 -3.10 2.81 -8.30
C VAL A 45 -2.66 3.94 -9.23
N ARG A 46 -1.65 3.70 -10.06
CA ARG A 46 -1.20 4.68 -11.06
C ARG A 46 -2.19 4.83 -12.20
N GLU A 47 -2.92 3.76 -12.54
CA GLU A 47 -3.89 3.73 -13.63
C GLU A 47 -5.33 4.00 -13.18
N SER A 48 -5.69 3.65 -11.94
CA SER A 48 -7.06 3.76 -11.40
C SER A 48 -7.09 3.65 -9.87
N ASP A 49 -8.24 3.87 -9.24
CA ASP A 49 -8.42 3.52 -7.82
C ASP A 49 -8.64 2.00 -7.65
N ILE A 50 -7.59 1.20 -7.91
CA ILE A 50 -7.69 -0.25 -8.06
C ILE A 50 -8.24 -0.97 -6.83
N PHE A 51 -8.03 -0.44 -5.62
CA PHE A 51 -8.40 -1.11 -4.37
C PHE A 51 -9.85 -0.86 -3.96
N ASP A 52 -10.45 0.23 -4.44
CA ASP A 52 -11.86 0.56 -4.22
C ASP A 52 -12.74 0.24 -5.44
N SER A 53 -12.13 -0.23 -6.53
CA SER A 53 -12.82 -0.66 -7.76
C SER A 53 -13.58 -1.99 -7.60
N PRO A 54 -14.80 -2.12 -8.14
CA PRO A 54 -15.55 -3.39 -8.10
C PRO A 54 -14.89 -4.51 -8.91
N ASP A 55 -14.04 -4.18 -9.89
CA ASP A 55 -13.33 -5.11 -10.77
C ASP A 55 -11.86 -5.37 -10.32
N ALA A 56 -11.54 -5.08 -9.06
CA ALA A 56 -10.19 -5.24 -8.51
C ALA A 56 -9.68 -6.68 -8.61
N ILE A 57 -10.56 -7.67 -8.46
CA ILE A 57 -10.24 -9.11 -8.53
C ILE A 57 -9.78 -9.47 -9.94
N GLU A 58 -10.52 -9.01 -10.96
CA GLU A 58 -10.25 -9.25 -12.37
C GLU A 58 -8.97 -8.53 -12.82
N LYS A 59 -8.83 -7.25 -12.48
CA LYS A 59 -7.66 -6.44 -12.87
C LYS A 59 -6.37 -6.90 -12.20
N LEU A 60 -6.41 -7.24 -10.92
CA LEU A 60 -5.23 -7.76 -10.21
C LEU A 60 -5.00 -9.25 -10.49
N GLY A 61 -6.02 -9.98 -10.96
CA GLY A 61 -5.98 -11.41 -11.23
C GLY A 61 -5.70 -12.23 -9.97
N VAL A 62 -6.33 -11.88 -8.85
CA VAL A 62 -6.15 -12.53 -7.54
C VAL A 62 -7.48 -12.58 -6.77
N GLY A 63 -7.58 -13.47 -5.78
CA GLY A 63 -8.80 -13.56 -4.95
C GLY A 63 -9.03 -12.33 -4.05
N LYS A 64 -10.28 -12.14 -3.61
CA LYS A 64 -10.72 -11.02 -2.74
C LYS A 64 -9.80 -10.75 -1.53
N ASN A 65 -9.41 -11.80 -0.84
CA ASN A 65 -8.55 -11.73 0.34
C ASN A 65 -7.10 -11.31 -0.01
N MET A 66 -6.62 -11.73 -1.18
CA MET A 66 -5.33 -11.31 -1.69
C MET A 66 -5.34 -9.84 -2.08
N VAL A 67 -6.43 -9.30 -2.64
CA VAL A 67 -6.56 -7.85 -2.91
C VAL A 67 -6.36 -7.04 -1.62
N ARG A 68 -6.97 -7.46 -0.52
CA ARG A 68 -6.80 -6.83 0.81
C ARG A 68 -5.36 -6.92 1.31
N ALA A 69 -4.74 -8.10 1.19
CA ALA A 69 -3.35 -8.29 1.57
C ALA A 69 -2.38 -7.46 0.70
N ILE A 70 -2.64 -7.33 -0.60
CA ILE A 70 -1.86 -6.46 -1.51
C ILE A 70 -1.96 -5.01 -1.04
N ARG A 71 -3.17 -4.50 -0.78
CA ARG A 71 -3.37 -3.13 -0.27
C ARG A 71 -2.60 -2.91 1.03
N PHE A 72 -2.71 -3.86 1.96
CA PHE A 72 -1.98 -3.82 3.24
C PHE A 72 -0.47 -3.71 3.03
N TRP A 73 0.11 -4.59 2.19
CA TRP A 73 1.55 -4.56 1.94
C TRP A 73 1.98 -3.28 1.21
N CYS A 74 1.20 -2.78 0.25
CA CYS A 74 1.50 -1.50 -0.39
C CYS A 74 1.53 -0.33 0.61
N VAL A 75 0.61 -0.30 1.57
CA VAL A 75 0.63 0.70 2.66
C VAL A 75 1.85 0.49 3.58
N ALA A 76 2.13 -0.75 3.98
CA ALA A 76 3.24 -1.08 4.88
C ALA A 76 4.61 -0.73 4.27
N PHE A 77 4.78 -0.93 2.96
CA PHE A 77 5.98 -0.57 2.21
C PHE A 77 5.98 0.89 1.71
N LYS A 78 4.99 1.71 2.10
CA LYS A 78 4.87 3.13 1.69
C LYS A 78 4.83 3.32 0.17
N ILE A 79 4.30 2.33 -0.54
CA ILE A 79 4.01 2.44 -1.98
C ILE A 79 2.75 3.29 -2.18
N ILE A 80 1.80 3.22 -1.24
CA ILE A 80 0.57 4.00 -1.23
C ILE A 80 0.30 4.53 0.17
N GLU A 81 -0.40 5.65 0.26
CA GLU A 81 -0.87 6.19 1.54
C GLU A 81 -2.18 5.53 1.97
N PRO A 82 -2.37 5.26 3.27
CA PRO A 82 -3.65 4.84 3.78
C PRO A 82 -4.64 6.02 3.69
N VAL A 83 -5.86 5.76 3.22
CA VAL A 83 -6.94 6.76 3.30
C VAL A 83 -7.28 6.96 4.78
N LEU A 84 -6.97 8.15 5.31
CA LEU A 84 -7.33 8.54 6.67
C LEU A 84 -8.84 8.77 6.74
N GLY A 85 -9.55 8.08 7.64
CA GLY A 85 -10.92 8.45 8.03
C GLY A 85 -12.06 7.47 7.74
N LEU A 86 -11.81 6.23 7.31
CA LEU A 86 -12.87 5.21 7.21
C LEU A 86 -12.49 3.94 7.97
N SER A 87 -13.05 3.84 9.18
CA SER A 87 -13.13 2.62 10.00
C SER A 87 -14.27 1.74 9.54
#